data_AF-A0A497P1E8-F1
#
_entry.id   AF-A0A497P1E8-F1
#
_cell.length_a   1.000
_cell.length_b   1.000
_cell.length_c   1.000
_cell.angle_alpha   90.00
_cell.angle_beta   90.00
_cell.angle_gamma   90.00
#
_symmetry.space_group_name_H-M   'P 1'
#
loop_
_entity.id
_entity.type
_entity.pdbx_description
1 polymer ?
#
loop_
_entity_poly.entity_id
_entity_poly.type
_entity_poly.pdbx_seq_one_letter_code
_entity_poly.pdbx_strand_id
1 'polypeptide(L)'
;MNLPKIEIRKITETKPGGYAQYTLTLPKEYAKRLKAKGITSLYIVYNGALMAFPASQVTEQELMAFLKAHPEIERLLSKEA
;
A
#
# COMPACT_ATOMS: atom_id res chain seq x y z
N MET A 1 -19.60 9.18 -1.14
CA MET A 1 -18.63 8.12 -1.48
C MET A 1 -17.48 8.22 -0.51
N ASN A 2 -17.20 7.16 0.24
CA ASN A 2 -16.06 7.13 1.15
C ASN A 2 -14.84 6.71 0.31
N LEU A 3 -14.24 7.67 -0.40
CA LEU A 3 -13.15 7.39 -1.33
C LEU A 3 -11.93 6.87 -0.55
N PRO A 4 -11.29 5.77 -0.99
CA PRO A 4 -10.10 5.28 -0.33
C PRO A 4 -8.97 6.29 -0.43
N LYS A 5 -8.23 6.45 0.67
CA LYS A 5 -7.05 7.32 0.68
C LYS A 5 -5.90 6.62 -0.02
N ILE A 6 -5.21 7.34 -0.89
CA ILE A 6 -4.03 6.87 -1.61
C ILE A 6 -2.84 7.72 -1.19
N GLU A 7 -1.76 7.08 -0.75
CA GLU A 7 -0.53 7.75 -0.37
C GLU A 7 0.69 7.00 -0.91
N ILE A 8 1.72 7.72 -1.36
CA ILE A 8 3.00 7.10 -1.73
C ILE A 8 3.90 7.01 -0.50
N ARG A 9 4.43 5.82 -0.21
CA ARG A 9 5.37 5.58 0.88
C ARG A 9 6.65 4.93 0.37
N LYS A 10 7.81 5.43 0.83
CA LYS A 10 9.11 4.82 0.57
C LYS A 10 9.28 3.57 1.44
N ILE A 11 9.89 2.54 0.88
CA ILE A 11 10.30 1.34 1.61
C ILE A 11 11.60 1.69 2.33
N THR A 12 11.55 1.79 3.65
CA THR A 12 12.72 2.02 4.50
C THR A 12 13.03 0.79 5.33
N GLU A 13 14.31 0.41 5.36
CA GLU A 13 14.81 -0.65 6.22
C GLU A 13 15.23 -0.01 7.55
N THR A 14 14.46 -0.23 8.61
CA THR A 14 14.75 0.30 9.94
C THR A 14 15.40 -0.77 10.81
N LYS A 15 16.41 -0.36 11.60
CA LYS A 15 16.90 -1.17 12.74
C LYS A 15 16.00 -0.91 13.94
N PRO A 16 15.74 -1.90 14.80
CA PRO A 16 14.91 -1.69 15.99
C PRO A 16 15.58 -0.64 16.89
N GLY A 17 14.95 0.52 16.99
CA GLY A 17 15.32 1.62 17.88
C GLY A 17 14.02 2.16 18.48
N GLY A 18 14.03 2.41 19.79
CA GLY A 18 12.86 2.46 20.70
C GLY A 18 11.80 3.56 20.50
N TYR A 19 11.43 3.87 19.26
CA TYR A 19 10.28 4.72 18.94
C TYR A 19 9.08 3.87 18.56
N ALA A 20 7.90 4.26 19.04
CA ALA A 20 6.63 3.76 18.53
C ALA A 20 6.35 4.42 17.17
N GLN A 21 6.96 3.88 16.12
CA GLN A 21 6.67 4.25 14.74
C GLN A 21 5.73 3.18 14.17
N TYR A 22 4.49 3.55 13.85
CA TYR A 22 3.55 2.68 13.13
C TYR A 22 3.96 2.61 11.65
N THR A 23 5.12 2.02 11.38
CA THR A 23 5.58 1.71 10.03
C THR A 23 4.93 0.39 9.63
N LEU A 24 4.17 0.39 8.54
CA LEU A 24 3.66 -0.86 7.96
C LEU A 24 4.86 -1.74 7.62
N THR A 25 5.15 -2.72 8.48
CA THR A 25 6.31 -3.59 8.30
C THR A 25 5.95 -4.62 7.25
N LEU A 26 6.58 -4.51 6.08
CA LEU A 26 6.40 -5.50 5.01
C LEU A 26 6.99 -6.84 5.46
N PRO A 27 6.35 -7.99 5.13
CA PRO A 27 6.96 -9.29 5.35
C PRO A 27 8.35 -9.35 4.69
N LYS A 28 9.36 -9.85 5.43
CA LYS A 28 10.77 -9.84 5.00
C LYS A 28 10.98 -10.34 3.57
N GLU A 29 10.36 -11.46 3.22
CA GLU A 29 10.48 -12.07 1.88
C GLU A 29 9.78 -11.24 0.80
N TYR A 30 8.69 -10.57 1.13
CA TYR A 30 8.04 -9.65 0.20
C TYR A 30 8.92 -8.41 -0.04
N ALA A 31 9.47 -7.82 1.03
CA ALA A 31 10.38 -6.68 0.93
C ALA A 31 11.65 -7.01 0.12
N LYS A 32 12.25 -8.19 0.33
CA LYS A 32 13.39 -8.67 -0.49
C LYS A 32 13.04 -8.77 -1.97
N ARG A 33 11.87 -9.32 -2.31
CA ARG A 33 11.42 -9.42 -3.71
C ARG A 33 11.21 -8.05 -4.35
N LEU A 34 10.66 -7.09 -3.61
CA LEU A 34 10.50 -5.71 -4.10
C LEU A 34 11.88 -5.05 -4.33
N LYS A 35 12.80 -5.18 -3.37
CA LYS A 35 14.16 -4.65 -3.47
C LYS A 35 14.94 -5.25 -4.65
N ALA A 36 14.83 -6.57 -4.87
CA ALA A 36 15.46 -7.25 -6.01
C ALA A 36 14.95 -6.75 -7.37
N LYS A 37 13.73 -6.21 -7.42
CA LYS A 37 13.13 -5.59 -8.61
C LYS A 37 13.38 -4.08 -8.71
N GLY A 38 14.19 -3.50 -7.82
CA GLY A 38 14.45 -2.06 -7.77
C GLY A 38 13.26 -1.22 -7.29
N ILE A 39 12.24 -1.85 -6.70
CA ILE A 39 11.06 -1.14 -6.19
C ILE A 39 11.39 -0.55 -4.82
N THR A 40 11.31 0.77 -4.71
CA THR A 40 11.67 1.53 -3.48
C THR A 40 10.51 2.30 -2.89
N SER A 41 9.35 2.30 -3.54
CA SER A 41 8.14 2.97 -3.07
C SER A 41 6.88 2.18 -3.42
N LEU A 42 5.85 2.34 -2.59
CA LEU A 42 4.54 1.72 -2.72
C LEU A 42 3.45 2.78 -2.66
N TYR A 43 2.39 2.62 -3.44
CA TYR A 43 1.10 3.24 -3.16
C TYR A 43 0.40 2.43 -2.07
N ILE A 44 0.01 3.10 -0.99
CA ILE A 44 -0.78 2.56 0.10
C ILE A 44 -2.20 3.06 -0.09
N VAL A 45 -3.14 2.13 -0.25
CA VAL A 45 -4.57 2.40 -0.41
C VAL A 45 -5.28 1.89 0.83
N TYR A 46 -6.04 2.73 1.52
CA TYR A 46 -6.69 2.32 2.78
C TYR A 46 -8.05 2.99 3.05
N ASN A 47 -8.99 2.22 3.61
CA ASN A 47 -10.29 2.73 4.12
C ASN A 47 -11.05 1.78 5.11
N GLY A 48 -10.35 1.02 5.95
CA GLY A 48 -10.93 -0.07 6.76
C GLY A 48 -10.19 -1.39 6.55
N ALA A 49 -9.72 -1.61 5.31
CA ALA A 49 -8.60 -2.49 4.98
C ALA A 49 -7.43 -1.70 4.36
N LEU A 50 -6.26 -2.34 4.21
CA LEU A 50 -5.05 -1.76 3.63
C LEU A 50 -4.53 -2.61 2.46
N MET A 51 -4.21 -1.96 1.35
CA MET A 51 -3.57 -2.55 0.18
C MET A 51 -2.30 -1.77 -0.18
N ALA A 52 -1.31 -2.46 -0.75
CA ALA A 52 -0.04 -1.86 -1.12
C ALA A 52 0.40 -2.29 -2.53
N PHE A 53 0.69 -1.33 -3.39
CA PHE A 53 1.01 -1.54 -4.80
C PHE A 53 2.39 -0.94 -5.14
N PRO A 54 3.26 -1.62 -5.91
CA PRO A 54 4.53 -1.05 -6.36
C PRO A 54 4.35 0.22 -7.19
N ALA A 55 4.90 1.35 -6.70
CA ALA A 55 4.68 2.65 -7.35
C ALA A 55 5.40 2.80 -8.70
N SER A 56 6.38 1.95 -8.99
CA SER A 56 7.03 1.90 -10.31
C SER A 56 6.24 1.10 -11.35
N GLN A 57 5.16 0.42 -10.95
CA GLN A 57 4.40 -0.48 -11.82
C GLN A 57 2.99 0.03 -12.15
N VAL A 58 2.48 0.98 -11.37
CA VAL A 58 1.13 1.53 -11.52
C VAL A 58 1.13 3.01 -11.16
N THR A 59 0.21 3.76 -11.74
CA THR A 59 -0.08 5.16 -11.41
C THR A 59 -1.29 5.27 -10.47
N GLU A 60 -1.44 6.40 -9.80
CA GLU A 60 -2.62 6.68 -8.98
C GLU A 60 -3.92 6.63 -9.82
N GLN A 61 -3.89 7.11 -11.06
CA GLN A 61 -5.04 7.07 -11.96
C GLN A 61 -5.44 5.63 -12.33
N GLU A 62 -4.47 4.76 -12.59
CA GLU A 62 -4.71 3.33 -12.84
C GLU A 62 -5.25 2.63 -11.59
N LEU A 63 -4.77 2.97 -10.40
CA LEU A 63 -5.32 2.45 -9.14
C LEU A 63 -6.76 2.89 -8.94
N MET A 64 -7.08 4.16 -9.19
CA MET A 64 -8.45 4.66 -9.11
C MET A 64 -9.35 4.01 -10.15
N ALA A 65 -8.87 3.78 -11.37
CA ALA A 65 -9.60 3.07 -12.41
C ALA A 65 -9.86 1.60 -12.02
N PHE A 66 -8.85 0.93 -11.46
CA PHE A 66 -8.97 -0.42 -10.93
C PHE A 66 -10.03 -0.51 -9.84
N LEU A 67 -10.01 0.38 -8.85
CA LEU A 67 -10.99 0.38 -7.76
C LEU A 67 -12.42 0.64 -8.26
N LYS A 68 -12.59 1.53 -9.25
CA LYS A 68 -13.88 1.76 -9.91
C LYS A 68 -14.36 0.54 -10.71
N ALA A 69 -13.45 -0.19 -11.35
CA ALA A 69 -13.75 -1.38 -12.11
C ALA A 69 -14.09 -2.60 -11.22
N HIS A 70 -13.61 -2.58 -9.97
CA HIS A 70 -13.75 -3.67 -9.00
C HIS A 70 -14.45 -3.21 -7.70
N PRO A 71 -15.77 -2.92 -7.75
CA PRO A 71 -16.52 -2.42 -6.60
C PRO A 71 -16.54 -3.40 -5.40
N GLU A 72 -16.31 -4.69 -5.63
CA GLU A 72 -16.11 -5.68 -4.58
C GLU A 72 -14.86 -5.40 -3.72
N ILE A 73 -13.79 -4.91 -4.35
CA ILE A 73 -12.54 -4.53 -3.67
C ILE A 73 -12.75 -3.23 -2.91
N GLU A 74 -13.44 -2.25 -3.52
CA GLU A 74 -13.83 -1.02 -2.85
C GLU A 74 -14.66 -1.32 -1.58
N ARG A 75 -15.61 -2.26 -1.67
CA ARG A 75 -16.41 -2.70 -0.52
C ARG A 75 -15.58 -3.35 0.58
N LEU A 76 -14.56 -4.15 0.22
CA LEU A 76 -13.63 -4.74 1.19
C LEU A 76 -12.79 -3.66 1.88
N LEU A 77 -12.37 -2.64 1.12
CA LEU A 77 -11.68 -1.49 1.70
C LEU A 77 -12.58 -0.76 2.68
N SER A 78 -13.84 -0.48 2.33
CA SER A 78 -14.78 0.33 3.12
C SER A 78 -15.48 -0.39 4.28
N LYS A 79 -15.30 -1.71 4.43
CA LYS A 79 -15.81 -2.42 5.61
C LYS A 79 -14.94 -2.02 6.80
N GLU A 80 -15.43 -1.06 7.58
CA GLU A 80 -14.96 -0.91 8.96
C GLU A 80 -15.15 -2.26 9.67
N ALA A 81 -14.06 -2.80 10.23
CA ALA A 81 -14.10 -3.96 11.11
C ALA A 81 -14.58 -3.54 12.50
#